data_AF-A0A9X7AGT5-F1
#
_entry.id   AF-A0A9X7AGT5-F1
#
_cell.length_a   1.000
_cell.length_b   1.000
_cell.length_c   1.000
_cell.angle_alpha   90.00
_cell.angle_beta   90.00
_cell.angle_gamma   90.00
#
_symmetry.space_group_name_H-M   'P 1'
#
loop_
_entity.id
_entity.type
_entity.pdbx_description
1 polymer ?
#
loop_
_entity_poly.entity_id
_entity_poly.type
_entity_poly.pdbx_seq_one_letter_code
_entity_poly.pdbx_strand_id
1 'polypeptide(L)'
;MNYKKRTNAKRKYKQTLFVTIATMTLGGSILGNTASAFAAENTTEKQKVSSSPKNSDTVGSNVFKVAADGSVTLLNSTPFDSPTVKAITLLGGNLLNQAYLDAYNKDFTGTARTLVLGATALIPYVGSFISPIIGLLWPANVGTDMTTQTKALVALINEQIADYDIETLEQKGKTLKDLMSRFDDLLNGKPLTFGEQGTVQETLRNKASNINDKFIEVLNDCQKRSFKAEELPIYTLIATAHLLFLNMIEQNGQSSRIQMDDETYKGYVEDFKRLPIEYANYIEATSKLGKQKFNKKMDDTINAAKKQALVGIISPDENTNLENLEKTRKQCLDEAKLLQQMGDAYGAEKARQKAQKAYEYKKQYEDLIQKRGNYIKNTADNEAFKLAKKSMEELMIDVRIPNGKYIIQSVQNSNMVVGMSGNNIQLEENNGQLNNKFFIIYDQARNSYVIETSVETGLSSYMAANIDYSNVNKSGVNVYAILSTSSHEHPNLLHWKLKRERGSKFVYLENLENGQVLDVSNAGTEKGTNIITWPLKQQGQNQRFELVPTN
;
A
#
# COMPACT_ATOMS: atom_id res chain seq x y z
N MET A 1 40.78 -17.24 -47.82
CA MET A 1 41.36 -18.21 -46.85
C MET A 1 41.61 -17.47 -45.54
N ASN A 2 41.21 -17.90 -44.34
CA ASN A 2 40.32 -18.98 -43.93
C ASN A 2 39.84 -18.65 -42.49
N TYR A 3 38.54 -18.42 -42.32
CA TYR A 3 37.83 -18.29 -41.05
C TYR A 3 37.61 -19.69 -40.45
N LYS A 4 38.45 -20.16 -39.52
CA LYS A 4 38.19 -21.38 -38.72
C LYS A 4 39.22 -21.47 -37.59
N LYS A 5 38.88 -20.98 -36.38
CA LYS A 5 39.44 -21.41 -35.05
C LYS A 5 38.98 -20.54 -33.86
N ARG A 6 37.67 -20.31 -33.68
CA ARG A 6 37.14 -19.75 -32.39
C ARG A 6 35.97 -20.53 -31.78
N THR A 7 35.67 -21.73 -32.28
CA THR A 7 34.50 -22.52 -31.82
C THR A 7 34.83 -23.57 -30.74
N ASN A 8 36.10 -23.79 -30.40
CA ASN A 8 36.50 -24.89 -29.51
C ASN A 8 36.91 -24.50 -28.07
N ALA A 9 36.84 -23.22 -27.69
CA ALA A 9 37.13 -22.79 -26.31
C ALA A 9 35.88 -22.82 -25.38
N LYS A 10 34.65 -22.85 -25.92
CA LYS A 10 33.41 -22.80 -25.13
C LYS A 10 32.81 -24.16 -24.76
N ARG A 11 33.48 -25.29 -25.05
CA ARG A 11 32.93 -26.65 -24.84
C ARG A 11 33.58 -27.47 -23.71
N LYS A 12 34.54 -26.93 -22.94
CA LYS A 12 35.23 -27.65 -21.85
C LYS A 12 34.84 -27.28 -20.42
N TYR A 13 33.86 -26.40 -20.20
CA TYR A 13 33.40 -26.02 -18.85
C TYR A 13 32.04 -26.59 -18.41
N LYS A 14 31.51 -27.60 -19.13
CA LYS A 14 30.19 -28.21 -18.84
C LYS A 14 30.25 -29.69 -18.41
N GLN A 15 31.40 -30.23 -18.01
CA GLN A 15 31.53 -31.67 -17.68
C GLN A 15 32.27 -32.02 -16.40
N THR A 16 32.33 -31.14 -15.40
CA THR A 16 32.87 -31.54 -14.09
C THR A 16 32.19 -30.76 -12.96
N LEU A 17 30.98 -31.17 -12.59
CA LEU A 17 30.49 -31.09 -11.21
C LEU A 17 29.20 -31.92 -11.06
N PHE A 18 29.36 -33.24 -11.06
CA PHE A 18 28.45 -34.16 -10.37
C PHE A 18 29.32 -35.14 -9.59
N VAL A 19 28.80 -35.58 -8.44
CA VAL A 19 29.41 -36.46 -7.41
C VAL A 19 30.12 -35.69 -6.30
N THR A 20 29.36 -35.35 -5.25
CA THR A 20 29.53 -35.91 -3.89
C THR A 20 28.18 -35.84 -3.17
N ILE A 21 27.50 -36.98 -3.11
CA ILE A 21 26.47 -37.25 -2.09
C ILE A 21 27.25 -37.60 -0.82
N ALA A 22 27.03 -36.85 0.27
CA ALA A 22 27.47 -37.24 1.60
C ALA A 22 26.26 -37.25 2.55
N THR A 23 25.78 -38.45 2.83
CA THR A 23 25.05 -38.85 4.03
C THR A 23 25.79 -38.46 5.30
N MET A 24 25.15 -37.75 6.23
CA MET A 24 25.36 -37.86 7.70
C MET A 24 24.06 -37.43 8.41
N THR A 25 23.16 -38.34 8.77
CA THR A 25 23.03 -39.08 10.06
C THR A 25 22.62 -38.23 11.26
N LEU A 26 21.48 -38.63 11.86
CA LEU A 26 20.95 -38.26 13.17
C LEU A 26 21.98 -38.31 14.30
N GLY A 27 21.88 -37.37 15.25
CA GLY A 27 22.51 -37.45 16.56
C GLY A 27 22.06 -36.30 17.46
N GLY A 28 21.19 -36.61 18.43
CA GLY A 28 20.82 -35.70 19.52
C GLY A 28 21.70 -35.91 20.75
N SER A 29 21.81 -34.86 21.58
CA SER A 29 21.90 -34.83 23.07
C SER A 29 22.49 -33.47 23.50
N ILE A 30 21.77 -32.61 24.23
CA ILE A 30 21.55 -32.52 25.71
C ILE A 30 22.57 -31.57 26.40
N LEU A 31 22.03 -30.66 27.24
CA LEU A 31 22.61 -29.79 28.30
C LEU A 31 23.45 -28.55 27.86
N GLY A 32 23.30 -27.36 28.46
CA GLY A 32 22.52 -26.97 29.65
C GLY A 32 22.46 -25.44 29.90
N ASN A 33 21.54 -25.09 30.81
CA ASN A 33 21.33 -23.91 31.68
C ASN A 33 22.31 -22.71 31.56
N THR A 34 21.89 -21.45 31.74
CA THR A 34 21.17 -20.92 32.90
C THR A 34 20.37 -19.65 32.60
N ALA A 35 19.23 -19.56 33.29
CA ALA A 35 18.50 -18.32 33.54
C ALA A 35 19.34 -17.32 34.34
N SER A 36 19.15 -16.02 34.10
CA SER A 36 19.41 -14.99 35.11
C SER A 36 18.17 -14.12 35.24
N ALA A 37 17.46 -14.36 36.34
CA ALA A 37 16.49 -13.44 36.90
C ALA A 37 17.24 -12.27 37.55
N PHE A 38 16.73 -11.05 37.41
CA PHE A 38 16.66 -10.08 38.49
C PHE A 38 15.48 -9.14 38.23
N ALA A 39 14.58 -9.08 39.20
CA ALA A 39 13.45 -8.19 39.30
C ALA A 39 13.61 -7.32 40.56
N ALA A 40 13.07 -6.10 40.47
CA ALA A 40 12.79 -5.10 41.53
C ALA A 40 14.04 -4.48 42.21
N GLU A 41 14.06 -3.19 42.58
CA GLU A 41 13.03 -2.43 43.28
C GLU A 41 13.27 -0.88 43.22
N ASN A 42 12.22 -0.12 43.51
CA ASN A 42 12.04 1.36 43.55
C ASN A 42 12.98 2.07 44.57
N THR A 43 13.17 3.42 44.65
CA THR A 43 12.18 4.47 45.00
C THR A 43 12.81 5.91 45.03
N THR A 44 12.06 6.96 44.62
CA THR A 44 12.00 8.41 45.08
C THR A 44 13.25 9.33 45.08
N GLU A 45 13.23 10.67 44.91
CA GLU A 45 12.34 11.76 44.43
C GLU A 45 13.17 13.10 44.37
N LYS A 46 12.76 14.07 43.51
CA LYS A 46 13.00 15.55 43.52
C LYS A 46 14.34 16.19 43.07
N GLN A 47 14.32 17.00 41.99
CA GLN A 47 14.13 18.48 42.02
C GLN A 47 14.06 19.13 40.60
N LYS A 48 13.26 20.21 40.52
CA LYS A 48 12.94 21.07 39.35
C LYS A 48 14.10 21.96 38.88
N VAL A 49 14.20 22.21 37.56
CA VAL A 49 14.43 23.54 36.97
C VAL A 49 13.70 23.64 35.63
N SER A 50 12.95 24.73 35.42
CA SER A 50 12.29 25.10 34.18
C SER A 50 13.06 26.20 33.43
N SER A 51 13.14 26.13 32.10
CA SER A 51 12.93 27.27 31.18
C SER A 51 12.94 26.83 29.69
N SER A 52 11.88 27.29 29.00
CA SER A 52 11.46 27.35 27.58
C SER A 52 12.54 27.45 26.47
N PRO A 53 12.21 27.31 25.14
CA PRO A 53 10.89 27.46 24.52
C PRO A 53 10.42 26.41 23.49
N LYS A 54 9.09 26.39 23.36
CA LYS A 54 8.28 25.86 22.26
C LYS A 54 8.78 26.42 20.91
N ASN A 55 9.07 25.53 19.98
CA ASN A 55 8.88 25.72 18.54
C ASN A 55 9.09 24.38 17.83
N SER A 56 8.00 23.70 17.49
CA SER A 56 7.94 22.88 16.28
C SER A 56 6.47 22.67 15.95
N ASP A 57 6.08 23.09 14.75
CA ASP A 57 4.81 22.76 14.10
C ASP A 57 4.73 21.25 13.82
N THR A 58 4.60 20.42 14.86
CA THR A 58 4.31 18.99 14.75
C THR A 58 2.83 18.77 14.51
N VAL A 59 2.35 19.26 13.36
CA VAL A 59 1.09 18.80 12.80
C VAL A 59 1.30 17.38 12.26
N GLY A 60 0.77 16.40 12.99
CA GLY A 60 0.79 14.96 12.69
C GLY A 60 1.02 14.04 13.89
N SER A 61 1.43 14.56 15.05
CA SER A 61 2.09 13.77 16.12
C SER A 61 1.21 12.90 17.02
N ASN A 62 -0.12 12.87 16.89
CA ASN A 62 -0.99 12.28 17.93
C ASN A 62 -1.59 10.90 17.57
N VAL A 63 -1.35 10.39 16.37
CA VAL A 63 -1.92 9.09 15.94
C VAL A 63 -0.84 8.03 15.79
N PHE A 64 0.35 8.43 15.36
CA PHE A 64 1.48 7.54 15.14
C PHE A 64 2.77 8.21 15.62
N LYS A 65 3.72 7.38 16.06
CA LYS A 65 5.11 7.76 16.24
C LYS A 65 5.97 6.87 15.37
N VAL A 66 6.84 7.50 14.60
CA VAL A 66 7.78 6.80 13.71
C VAL A 66 9.13 6.86 14.37
N ALA A 67 9.70 5.71 14.70
CA ALA A 67 11.05 5.66 15.23
C ALA A 67 12.07 5.77 14.10
N ALA A 68 13.33 6.08 14.46
CA ALA A 68 14.42 6.28 13.50
C ALA A 68 14.74 5.05 12.65
N ASP A 69 14.28 3.86 13.06
CA ASP A 69 14.39 2.60 12.33
C ASP A 69 13.24 2.36 11.33
N GLY A 70 12.37 3.36 11.13
CA GLY A 70 11.19 3.28 10.27
C GLY A 70 10.00 2.57 10.92
N SER A 71 10.09 2.16 12.19
CA SER A 71 8.97 1.52 12.87
C SER A 71 7.85 2.50 13.19
N VAL A 72 6.64 2.20 12.71
CA VAL A 72 5.43 2.97 13.01
C VAL A 72 4.77 2.37 14.25
N THR A 73 4.67 3.17 15.30
CA THR A 73 3.91 2.84 16.52
C THR A 73 2.61 3.60 16.52
N LEU A 74 1.50 2.87 16.67
CA LEU A 74 0.17 3.45 16.78
C LEU A 74 0.00 4.03 18.19
N LEU A 75 -0.08 5.36 18.29
CA LEU A 75 -0.30 6.07 19.55
C LEU A 75 -1.77 6.04 19.96
N ASN A 76 -2.69 5.89 18.99
CA ASN A 76 -4.11 5.73 19.25
C ASN A 76 -4.82 5.00 18.09
N SER A 77 -5.41 3.85 18.42
CA SER A 77 -6.05 2.91 17.49
C SER A 77 -7.53 3.15 17.20
N THR A 78 -8.19 4.03 17.97
CA THR A 78 -9.63 4.30 17.85
C THR A 78 -10.14 4.73 16.46
N PRO A 79 -9.34 5.41 15.59
CA PRO A 79 -9.80 5.78 14.25
C PRO A 79 -9.86 4.61 13.25
N PHE A 80 -9.34 3.43 13.61
CA PHE A 80 -9.10 2.34 12.68
C PHE A 80 -9.83 1.08 13.09
N ASP A 81 -10.33 0.33 12.11
CA ASP A 81 -10.88 -1.00 12.37
C ASP A 81 -9.77 -1.99 12.74
N SER A 82 -10.15 -3.12 13.35
CA SER A 82 -9.18 -4.12 13.81
C SER A 82 -8.23 -4.64 12.71
N PRO A 83 -8.69 -4.92 11.47
CA PRO A 83 -7.80 -5.26 10.36
C PRO A 83 -6.78 -4.17 10.04
N THR A 84 -7.19 -2.90 10.02
CA THR A 84 -6.32 -1.76 9.74
C THR A 84 -5.32 -1.51 10.86
N VAL A 85 -5.72 -1.65 12.13
CA VAL A 85 -4.80 -1.59 13.27
C VAL A 85 -3.70 -2.64 13.15
N LYS A 86 -4.06 -3.89 12.81
CA LYS A 86 -3.08 -4.97 12.60
C LYS A 86 -2.16 -4.65 11.42
N ALA A 87 -2.73 -4.14 10.34
CA ALA A 87 -1.99 -3.72 9.15
C ALA A 87 -0.97 -2.63 9.46
N ILE A 88 -1.36 -1.59 10.20
CA ILE A 88 -0.46 -0.52 10.60
C ILE A 88 0.61 -1.02 11.58
N THR A 89 0.25 -1.89 12.52
CA THR A 89 1.22 -2.50 13.45
C THR A 89 2.28 -3.33 12.71
N LEU A 90 1.91 -3.93 11.58
CA LEU A 90 2.83 -4.66 10.70
C LEU A 90 3.76 -3.75 9.90
N LEU A 91 3.46 -2.46 9.74
CA LEU A 91 4.29 -1.51 8.99
C LEU A 91 5.56 -1.07 9.74
N GLY A 92 5.84 -1.62 10.92
CA GLY A 92 7.00 -1.23 11.73
C GLY A 92 7.92 -2.36 12.20
N GLY A 93 9.22 -2.06 12.19
CA GLY A 93 10.25 -2.78 12.95
C GLY A 93 10.41 -4.26 12.58
N ASN A 94 10.80 -5.07 13.57
CA ASN A 94 11.07 -6.50 13.39
C ASN A 94 9.82 -7.33 13.03
N LEU A 95 8.62 -6.82 13.27
CA LEU A 95 7.36 -7.48 12.90
C LEU A 95 7.13 -7.49 11.39
N LEU A 96 7.42 -6.38 10.70
CA LEU A 96 7.42 -6.32 9.24
C LEU A 96 8.40 -7.36 8.66
N ASN A 97 9.59 -7.43 9.27
CA ASN A 97 10.63 -8.38 8.87
C ASN A 97 10.16 -9.83 9.04
N GLN A 98 9.58 -10.17 10.20
CA GLN A 98 9.10 -11.51 10.49
C GLN A 98 7.93 -11.89 9.56
N ALA A 99 6.97 -10.98 9.35
CA ALA A 99 5.86 -11.19 8.45
C ALA A 99 6.31 -11.38 6.99
N TYR A 100 7.37 -10.70 6.57
CA TYR A 100 7.93 -10.88 5.23
C TYR A 100 8.67 -12.22 5.09
N LEU A 101 9.49 -12.61 6.08
CA LEU A 101 10.17 -13.91 6.10
C LEU A 101 9.18 -15.09 6.14
N ASP A 102 8.09 -14.95 6.92
CA ASP A 102 7.04 -15.94 7.00
C ASP A 102 6.23 -16.01 5.69
N ALA A 103 6.00 -14.87 5.05
CA ALA A 103 5.27 -14.78 3.79
C ALA A 103 6.07 -15.29 2.60
N TYR A 104 7.40 -15.12 2.60
CA TYR A 104 8.30 -15.69 1.60
C TYR A 104 8.16 -17.22 1.51
N ASN A 105 7.89 -17.87 2.64
CA ASN A 105 7.74 -19.32 2.71
C ASN A 105 6.28 -19.80 2.59
N LYS A 106 5.28 -18.90 2.58
CA LYS A 106 3.86 -19.28 2.73
C LYS A 106 2.85 -18.41 1.96
N ASP A 107 2.79 -17.10 2.22
CA ASP A 107 1.71 -16.23 1.72
C ASP A 107 2.12 -14.76 1.48
N PHE A 108 2.97 -14.53 0.48
CA PHE A 108 3.42 -13.18 0.07
C PHE A 108 2.26 -12.22 -0.22
N THR A 109 1.21 -12.69 -0.90
CA THR A 109 0.04 -11.88 -1.25
C THR A 109 -0.72 -11.40 -0.01
N GLY A 110 -0.85 -12.25 1.02
CA GLY A 110 -1.48 -11.88 2.29
C GLY A 110 -0.72 -10.76 3.01
N THR A 111 0.60 -10.85 3.06
CA THR A 111 1.44 -9.79 3.62
C THR A 111 1.38 -8.52 2.78
N ALA A 112 1.55 -8.61 1.46
CA ALA A 112 1.45 -7.45 0.56
C ALA A 112 0.10 -6.72 0.70
N ARG A 113 -1.01 -7.46 0.73
CA ARG A 113 -2.35 -6.90 0.98
C ARG A 113 -2.42 -6.15 2.30
N THR A 114 -1.85 -6.75 3.36
CA THR A 114 -1.84 -6.16 4.69
C THR A 114 -1.03 -4.87 4.73
N LEU A 115 0.12 -4.83 4.03
CA LEU A 115 0.91 -3.60 3.91
C LEU A 115 0.18 -2.52 3.12
N VAL A 116 -0.51 -2.87 2.03
CA VAL A 116 -1.34 -1.92 1.26
C VAL A 116 -2.47 -1.37 2.14
N LEU A 117 -3.19 -2.20 2.90
CA LEU A 117 -4.22 -1.74 3.84
C LEU A 117 -3.64 -0.72 4.83
N GLY A 118 -2.52 -1.06 5.45
CA GLY A 118 -1.86 -0.16 6.39
C GLY A 118 -1.42 1.14 5.72
N ALA A 119 -0.81 1.05 4.53
CA ALA A 119 -0.35 2.22 3.79
C ALA A 119 -1.52 3.14 3.45
N THR A 120 -2.61 2.61 2.89
CA THR A 120 -3.80 3.39 2.51
C THR A 120 -4.44 4.12 3.69
N ALA A 121 -4.53 3.46 4.85
CA ALA A 121 -5.09 4.07 6.07
C ALA A 121 -4.23 5.22 6.61
N LEU A 122 -2.95 5.23 6.30
CA LEU A 122 -2.00 6.24 6.75
C LEU A 122 -1.91 7.46 5.82
N ILE A 123 -2.32 7.34 4.55
CA ILE A 123 -2.15 8.40 3.54
C ILE A 123 -2.72 9.79 3.93
N PRO A 124 -3.86 9.92 4.66
CA PRO A 124 -4.36 11.24 5.06
C PRO A 124 -3.52 11.93 6.14
N TYR A 125 -2.69 11.20 6.87
CA TYR A 125 -1.82 11.78 7.88
C TYR A 125 -0.60 12.39 7.16
N VAL A 126 0.13 13.36 7.71
CA VAL A 126 1.35 13.91 7.06
C VAL A 126 2.58 13.53 7.89
N GLY A 127 3.57 12.86 7.28
CA GLY A 127 4.89 12.63 7.87
C GLY A 127 5.37 11.20 8.12
N SER A 128 4.95 10.14 7.41
CA SER A 128 5.71 8.87 7.29
C SER A 128 5.03 7.77 6.44
N PHE A 129 4.82 7.98 5.13
CA PHE A 129 4.07 7.01 4.30
C PHE A 129 4.90 6.32 3.24
N ILE A 130 6.10 6.83 2.98
CA ILE A 130 6.98 6.20 2.02
C ILE A 130 7.64 4.97 2.62
N SER A 131 7.95 4.97 3.93
CA SER A 131 8.47 3.81 4.66
C SER A 131 7.63 2.52 4.46
N PRO A 132 6.30 2.53 4.56
CA PRO A 132 5.43 1.40 4.16
C PRO A 132 5.62 0.90 2.72
N ILE A 133 5.72 1.81 1.75
CA ILE A 133 5.91 1.46 0.33
C ILE A 133 7.33 0.90 0.13
N ILE A 134 8.33 1.48 0.80
CA ILE A 134 9.69 0.95 0.86
C ILE A 134 9.69 -0.43 1.50
N GLY A 135 8.95 -0.66 2.57
CA GLY A 135 8.86 -1.95 3.26
C GLY A 135 8.15 -3.03 2.44
N LEU A 136 7.17 -2.63 1.61
CA LEU A 136 6.51 -3.51 0.65
C LEU A 136 7.49 -4.00 -0.44
N LEU A 137 8.33 -3.11 -0.95
CA LEU A 137 9.28 -3.40 -2.03
C LEU A 137 10.64 -3.94 -1.52
N TRP A 138 11.11 -3.45 -0.38
CA TRP A 138 12.46 -3.62 0.19
C TRP A 138 12.45 -3.70 1.73
N PRO A 139 11.89 -4.78 2.32
CA PRO A 139 11.98 -5.01 3.77
C PRO A 139 13.43 -5.04 4.27
N ALA A 140 13.66 -4.56 5.50
CA ALA A 140 14.96 -4.11 5.98
C ALA A 140 16.04 -5.21 6.13
N ASN A 141 15.68 -6.50 6.21
CA ASN A 141 16.63 -7.57 6.61
C ASN A 141 16.68 -8.82 5.71
N VAL A 142 16.27 -8.76 4.44
CA VAL A 142 16.47 -9.87 3.47
C VAL A 142 17.86 -9.81 2.81
N GLY A 143 18.85 -9.29 3.55
CA GLY A 143 20.17 -8.89 3.05
C GLY A 143 20.18 -7.44 2.57
N THR A 144 21.31 -6.75 2.77
CA THR A 144 21.58 -5.41 2.25
C THR A 144 21.69 -5.35 0.73
N ASP A 145 21.55 -6.50 0.06
CA ASP A 145 21.80 -6.68 -1.35
C ASP A 145 20.49 -7.01 -2.08
N MET A 146 20.11 -6.12 -2.98
CA MET A 146 18.92 -6.20 -3.84
C MET A 146 18.87 -7.50 -4.64
N THR A 147 20.03 -8.10 -4.84
CA THR A 147 20.27 -9.43 -5.39
C THR A 147 19.40 -10.51 -4.77
N THR A 148 19.27 -10.57 -3.44
CA THR A 148 18.50 -11.65 -2.77
C THR A 148 16.99 -11.42 -2.89
N GLN A 149 16.56 -10.15 -2.95
CA GLN A 149 15.16 -9.75 -3.00
C GLN A 149 14.59 -9.85 -4.42
N THR A 150 15.34 -9.36 -5.42
CA THR A 150 15.00 -9.57 -6.83
C THR A 150 15.09 -11.05 -7.16
N LYS A 151 16.10 -11.79 -6.68
CA LYS A 151 16.12 -13.26 -6.83
C LYS A 151 14.98 -13.95 -6.11
N ALA A 152 14.48 -13.45 -4.97
CA ALA A 152 13.31 -13.99 -4.28
C ALA A 152 12.02 -13.76 -5.09
N LEU A 153 11.81 -12.54 -5.60
CA LEU A 153 10.69 -12.22 -6.49
C LEU A 153 10.78 -12.99 -7.82
N VAL A 154 11.96 -13.14 -8.40
CA VAL A 154 12.22 -13.95 -9.61
C VAL A 154 12.08 -15.46 -9.30
N ALA A 155 12.49 -15.93 -8.12
CA ALA A 155 12.38 -17.33 -7.69
C ALA A 155 10.93 -17.76 -7.47
N LEU A 156 10.04 -16.84 -7.07
CA LEU A 156 8.59 -17.08 -7.04
C LEU A 156 8.00 -17.35 -8.44
N ILE A 157 8.70 -16.92 -9.51
CA ILE A 157 8.18 -16.93 -10.88
C ILE A 157 8.83 -18.02 -11.74
N ASN A 158 10.02 -18.49 -11.32
CA ASN A 158 10.69 -19.72 -11.75
C ASN A 158 10.60 -20.03 -13.25
N GLU A 159 11.24 -19.19 -14.08
CA GLU A 159 11.97 -19.58 -15.29
C GLU A 159 12.88 -18.45 -15.81
N GLN A 160 13.82 -18.77 -16.70
CA GLN A 160 14.93 -17.92 -17.16
C GLN A 160 14.49 -16.52 -17.62
N ILE A 161 14.44 -15.56 -16.69
CA ILE A 161 14.73 -14.16 -17.04
C ILE A 161 16.24 -14.12 -17.30
N ALA A 162 16.66 -13.41 -18.35
CA ALA A 162 18.09 -13.26 -18.61
C ALA A 162 18.75 -12.58 -17.39
N ASP A 163 19.90 -13.09 -16.93
CA ASP A 163 20.66 -12.49 -15.82
C ASP A 163 20.87 -10.97 -16.04
N TYR A 164 21.03 -10.56 -17.31
CA TYR A 164 21.13 -9.16 -17.74
C TYR A 164 19.89 -8.29 -17.42
N ASP A 165 18.67 -8.82 -17.62
CA ASP A 165 17.44 -8.07 -17.33
C ASP A 165 17.20 -7.99 -15.82
N ILE A 166 17.59 -9.03 -15.06
CA ILE A 166 17.57 -9.02 -13.59
C ILE A 166 18.50 -7.92 -13.04
N GLU A 167 19.76 -7.88 -13.49
CA GLU A 167 20.73 -6.85 -13.08
C GLU A 167 20.23 -5.43 -13.40
N THR A 168 19.56 -5.25 -14.55
CA THR A 168 19.00 -3.95 -14.93
C THR A 168 17.87 -3.51 -14.00
N LEU A 169 16.91 -4.41 -13.71
CA LEU A 169 15.81 -4.14 -12.78
C LEU A 169 16.32 -3.89 -11.36
N GLU A 170 17.38 -4.59 -10.93
CA GLU A 170 18.05 -4.36 -9.64
C GLU A 170 18.61 -2.94 -9.56
N GLN A 171 19.43 -2.51 -10.51
CA GLN A 171 20.04 -1.18 -10.45
C GLN A 171 19.00 -0.05 -10.44
N LYS A 172 17.95 -0.18 -11.24
CA LYS A 172 16.87 0.81 -11.31
C LYS A 172 16.02 0.83 -10.05
N GLY A 173 15.69 -0.35 -9.51
CA GLY A 173 14.99 -0.42 -8.25
C GLY A 173 15.82 0.14 -7.08
N LYS A 174 17.15 -0.04 -7.08
CA LYS A 174 18.03 0.55 -6.05
C LYS A 174 17.95 2.06 -6.10
N THR A 175 18.06 2.62 -7.31
CA THR A 175 17.94 4.06 -7.54
C THR A 175 16.59 4.58 -7.04
N LEU A 176 15.50 3.87 -7.35
CA LEU A 176 14.16 4.21 -6.87
C LEU A 176 14.06 4.17 -5.35
N LYS A 177 14.59 3.14 -4.70
CA LYS A 177 14.66 3.03 -3.23
C LYS A 177 15.39 4.21 -2.62
N ASP A 178 16.58 4.54 -3.12
CA ASP A 178 17.40 5.62 -2.60
C ASP A 178 16.69 6.98 -2.72
N LEU A 179 16.01 7.22 -3.85
CA LEU A 179 15.17 8.41 -4.04
C LEU A 179 14.00 8.46 -3.04
N MET A 180 13.29 7.35 -2.88
CA MET A 180 12.16 7.23 -1.95
C MET A 180 12.61 7.42 -0.49
N SER A 181 13.70 6.77 -0.07
CA SER A 181 14.27 6.94 1.27
C SER A 181 14.67 8.38 1.53
N ARG A 182 15.31 9.03 0.57
CA ARG A 182 15.69 10.43 0.72
C ARG A 182 14.48 11.36 0.76
N PHE A 183 13.43 11.07 -0.01
CA PHE A 183 12.18 11.83 0.04
C PHE A 183 11.47 11.66 1.40
N ASP A 184 11.42 10.45 1.95
CA ASP A 184 10.89 10.18 3.29
C ASP A 184 11.66 10.94 4.37
N ASP A 185 13.00 10.91 4.30
CA ASP A 185 13.88 11.65 5.21
C ASP A 185 13.57 13.16 5.25
N LEU A 186 13.37 13.77 4.08
CA LEU A 186 13.05 15.20 3.97
C LEU A 186 11.65 15.51 4.50
N LEU A 187 10.65 14.66 4.21
CA LEU A 187 9.30 14.81 4.78
C LEU A 187 9.31 14.74 6.32
N ASN A 188 10.26 13.97 6.87
CA ASN A 188 10.49 13.79 8.30
C ASN A 188 11.40 14.86 8.93
N GLY A 189 11.69 15.93 8.19
CA GLY A 189 12.42 17.09 8.72
C GLY A 189 13.93 16.91 8.79
N LYS A 190 14.50 15.86 8.18
CA LYS A 190 15.96 15.79 8.03
C LYS A 190 16.44 16.91 7.10
N PRO A 191 17.61 17.52 7.39
CA PRO A 191 18.12 18.62 6.58
C PRO A 191 18.56 18.15 5.19
N LEU A 192 18.70 19.12 4.27
CA LEU A 192 19.34 18.92 2.97
C LEU A 192 20.77 18.40 3.12
N THR A 193 21.21 17.54 2.20
CA THR A 193 22.58 17.02 2.16
C THR A 193 23.48 17.90 1.29
N PHE A 194 24.79 17.82 1.50
CA PHE A 194 25.77 18.52 0.67
C PHE A 194 25.56 18.21 -0.83
N GLY A 195 25.25 19.23 -1.62
CA GLY A 195 24.95 19.12 -3.06
C GLY A 195 23.46 19.27 -3.44
N GLU A 196 22.54 19.19 -2.49
CA GLU A 196 21.13 19.56 -2.72
C GLU A 196 21.01 21.09 -2.58
N GLN A 197 20.49 21.74 -3.62
CA GLN A 197 20.30 23.20 -3.67
C GLN A 197 18.83 23.58 -3.50
N GLY A 198 18.58 24.83 -3.14
CA GLY A 198 17.23 25.38 -3.01
C GLY A 198 16.59 25.10 -1.65
N THR A 199 15.26 25.10 -1.63
CA THR A 199 14.47 24.84 -0.41
C THR A 199 14.18 23.34 -0.23
N VAL A 200 13.83 22.93 1.00
CA VAL A 200 13.37 21.55 1.26
C VAL A 200 12.14 21.22 0.41
N GLN A 201 11.22 22.16 0.28
CA GLN A 201 9.98 22.03 -0.49
C GLN A 201 10.27 21.86 -1.99
N GLU A 202 11.16 22.67 -2.55
CA GLU A 202 11.61 22.52 -3.95
C GLU A 202 12.27 21.17 -4.19
N THR A 203 13.16 20.75 -3.27
CA THR A 203 13.81 19.45 -3.34
C THR A 203 12.80 18.30 -3.27
N LEU A 204 11.77 18.41 -2.43
CA LEU A 204 10.68 17.43 -2.33
C LEU A 204 9.92 17.31 -3.66
N ARG A 205 9.54 18.43 -4.30
CA ARG A 205 8.87 18.40 -5.61
C ARG A 205 9.70 17.72 -6.69
N ASN A 206 10.98 18.08 -6.79
CA ASN A 206 11.91 17.48 -7.75
C ASN A 206 12.06 15.97 -7.52
N LYS A 207 12.19 15.54 -6.26
CA LYS A 207 12.27 14.12 -5.92
C LYS A 207 10.96 13.39 -6.20
N ALA A 208 9.81 13.99 -5.95
CA ALA A 208 8.52 13.39 -6.30
C ALA A 208 8.44 13.08 -7.79
N SER A 209 8.81 14.04 -8.64
CA SER A 209 8.89 13.84 -10.11
C SER A 209 9.84 12.71 -10.47
N ASN A 210 11.05 12.72 -9.91
CA ASN A 210 12.05 11.69 -10.19
C ASN A 210 11.59 10.29 -9.73
N ILE A 211 10.86 10.20 -8.61
CA ILE A 211 10.29 8.94 -8.14
C ILE A 211 9.22 8.44 -9.11
N ASN A 212 8.29 9.32 -9.54
CA ASN A 212 7.27 9.01 -10.54
C ASN A 212 7.89 8.46 -11.82
N ASP A 213 8.88 9.16 -12.36
CA ASP A 213 9.59 8.77 -13.58
C ASP A 213 10.30 7.43 -13.43
N LYS A 214 10.93 7.18 -12.27
CA LYS A 214 11.63 5.92 -12.00
C LYS A 214 10.67 4.75 -11.82
N PHE A 215 9.49 4.96 -11.25
CA PHE A 215 8.45 3.94 -11.26
C PHE A 215 8.04 3.57 -12.69
N ILE A 216 7.76 4.58 -13.53
CA ILE A 216 7.39 4.38 -14.93
C ILE A 216 8.50 3.66 -15.69
N GLU A 217 9.77 4.03 -15.47
CA GLU A 217 10.93 3.40 -16.11
C GLU A 217 11.03 1.90 -15.77
N VAL A 218 10.92 1.54 -14.48
CA VAL A 218 10.95 0.14 -14.03
C VAL A 218 9.77 -0.66 -14.61
N LEU A 219 8.57 -0.05 -14.62
CA LEU A 219 7.39 -0.68 -15.21
C LEU A 219 7.53 -0.89 -16.72
N ASN A 220 8.15 0.03 -17.43
CA ASN A 220 8.41 -0.11 -18.86
C ASN A 220 9.44 -1.20 -19.17
N ASP A 221 10.47 -1.37 -18.32
CA ASP A 221 11.40 -2.47 -18.47
C ASP A 221 10.74 -3.84 -18.30
N CYS A 222 9.81 -3.96 -17.34
CA CYS A 222 9.03 -5.18 -17.13
C CYS A 222 8.07 -5.53 -18.31
N GLN A 223 7.93 -4.63 -19.28
CA GLN A 223 7.09 -4.81 -20.46
C GLN A 223 7.87 -5.28 -21.70
N LYS A 224 9.20 -5.45 -21.58
CA LYS A 224 10.05 -5.91 -22.68
C LYS A 224 9.54 -7.23 -23.24
N ARG A 225 9.50 -7.31 -24.59
CA ARG A 225 8.78 -8.35 -25.34
C ARG A 225 9.18 -9.79 -24.98
N SER A 226 10.43 -10.00 -24.58
CA SER A 226 10.99 -11.33 -24.30
C SER A 226 10.52 -11.93 -22.98
N PHE A 227 10.24 -11.10 -21.96
CA PHE A 227 10.02 -11.56 -20.59
C PHE A 227 8.75 -11.01 -19.95
N LYS A 228 7.92 -10.26 -20.69
CA LYS A 228 6.70 -9.63 -20.14
C LYS A 228 5.78 -10.55 -19.32
N ALA A 229 5.66 -11.83 -19.69
CA ALA A 229 4.81 -12.76 -18.93
C ALA A 229 5.50 -13.19 -17.65
N GLU A 230 6.81 -13.43 -17.72
CA GLU A 230 7.71 -13.82 -16.64
C GLU A 230 7.94 -12.66 -15.64
N GLU A 231 7.95 -11.41 -16.09
CA GLU A 231 8.16 -10.23 -15.24
C GLU A 231 6.85 -9.63 -14.71
N LEU A 232 5.69 -10.17 -15.13
CA LEU A 232 4.40 -9.62 -14.74
C LEU A 232 4.16 -9.55 -13.20
N PRO A 233 4.59 -10.53 -12.39
CA PRO A 233 4.46 -10.40 -10.94
C PRO A 233 5.29 -9.25 -10.35
N ILE A 234 6.49 -8.98 -10.90
CA ILE A 234 7.31 -7.82 -10.53
C ILE A 234 6.60 -6.53 -10.96
N TYR A 235 6.12 -6.48 -12.20
CA TYR A 235 5.30 -5.38 -12.71
C TYR A 235 4.12 -5.08 -11.78
N THR A 236 3.39 -6.11 -11.37
CA THR A 236 2.18 -5.98 -10.52
C THR A 236 2.54 -5.38 -9.16
N LEU A 237 3.65 -5.82 -8.56
CA LEU A 237 4.13 -5.30 -7.28
C LEU A 237 4.59 -3.83 -7.40
N ILE A 238 5.38 -3.50 -8.43
CA ILE A 238 5.84 -2.13 -8.68
C ILE A 238 4.66 -1.21 -9.00
N ALA A 239 3.68 -1.69 -9.79
CA ALA A 239 2.46 -0.94 -10.10
C ALA A 239 1.64 -0.66 -8.83
N THR A 240 1.53 -1.65 -7.93
CA THR A 240 0.88 -1.47 -6.63
C THR A 240 1.55 -0.37 -5.80
N ALA A 241 2.88 -0.41 -5.69
CA ALA A 241 3.65 0.60 -4.97
C ALA A 241 3.55 1.99 -5.62
N HIS A 242 3.54 2.05 -6.95
CA HIS A 242 3.38 3.29 -7.69
C HIS A 242 2.00 3.91 -7.45
N LEU A 243 0.93 3.11 -7.48
CA LEU A 243 -0.41 3.62 -7.16
C LEU A 243 -0.51 4.17 -5.73
N LEU A 244 0.15 3.53 -4.76
CA LEU A 244 0.24 4.06 -3.39
C LEU A 244 0.99 5.38 -3.32
N PHE A 245 2.12 5.50 -4.05
CA PHE A 245 2.89 6.73 -4.14
C PHE A 245 2.06 7.87 -4.76
N LEU A 246 1.39 7.59 -5.86
CA LEU A 246 0.49 8.53 -6.54
C LEU A 246 -0.64 8.97 -5.61
N ASN A 247 -1.26 8.04 -4.87
CA ASN A 247 -2.29 8.36 -3.90
C ASN A 247 -1.76 9.31 -2.80
N MET A 248 -0.52 9.13 -2.35
CA MET A 248 0.10 10.04 -1.39
C MET A 248 0.30 11.43 -1.98
N ILE A 249 0.80 11.55 -3.22
CA ILE A 249 0.97 12.85 -3.89
C ILE A 249 -0.38 13.52 -4.11
N GLU A 250 -1.43 12.77 -4.45
CA GLU A 250 -2.79 13.29 -4.58
C GLU A 250 -3.23 13.98 -3.28
N GLN A 251 -2.98 13.34 -2.14
CA GLN A 251 -3.44 13.78 -0.82
C GLN A 251 -2.59 14.90 -0.24
N ASN A 252 -1.28 14.89 -0.52
CA ASN A 252 -0.32 15.71 0.19
C ASN A 252 0.48 16.68 -0.70
N GLY A 253 0.38 16.57 -2.02
CA GLY A 253 1.20 17.32 -2.98
C GLY A 253 1.08 18.84 -2.82
N GLN A 254 -0.12 19.35 -2.58
CA GLN A 254 -0.37 20.78 -2.36
C GLN A 254 -0.28 21.21 -0.89
N SER A 255 0.10 20.30 0.01
CA SER A 255 0.28 20.64 1.43
C SER A 255 1.42 21.65 1.63
N SER A 256 1.45 22.31 2.78
CA SER A 256 2.54 23.23 3.16
C SER A 256 3.93 22.58 3.19
N ARG A 257 4.01 21.24 3.22
CA ARG A 257 5.27 20.50 3.20
C ARG A 257 5.85 20.28 1.80
N ILE A 258 5.01 20.02 0.80
CA ILE A 258 5.46 19.72 -0.57
C ILE A 258 5.27 20.95 -1.49
N GLN A 259 4.17 21.68 -1.32
CA GLN A 259 3.87 22.92 -2.04
C GLN A 259 3.94 22.77 -3.57
N MET A 260 3.40 21.69 -4.14
CA MET A 260 3.22 21.59 -5.59
C MET A 260 2.27 22.68 -6.06
N ASP A 261 2.67 23.39 -7.12
CA ASP A 261 1.82 24.31 -7.84
C ASP A 261 0.68 23.55 -8.56
N ASP A 262 -0.36 24.28 -8.96
CA ASP A 262 -1.55 23.72 -9.57
C ASP A 262 -1.25 23.00 -10.90
N GLU A 263 -0.29 23.47 -11.69
CA GLU A 263 0.05 22.89 -12.99
C GLU A 263 0.76 21.54 -12.83
N THR A 264 1.79 21.50 -11.97
CA THR A 264 2.47 20.25 -11.61
C THR A 264 1.49 19.25 -11.00
N TYR A 265 0.65 19.69 -10.06
CA TYR A 265 -0.32 18.81 -9.40
C TYR A 265 -1.36 18.26 -10.40
N LYS A 266 -1.80 19.07 -11.36
CA LYS A 266 -2.74 18.63 -12.41
C LYS A 266 -2.17 17.48 -13.25
N GLY A 267 -0.88 17.52 -13.59
CA GLY A 267 -0.21 16.41 -14.31
C GLY A 267 -0.32 15.09 -13.56
N TYR A 268 -0.09 15.12 -12.24
CA TYR A 268 -0.31 13.96 -11.37
C TYR A 268 -1.79 13.54 -11.32
N VAL A 269 -2.73 14.48 -11.28
CA VAL A 269 -4.18 14.17 -11.32
C VAL A 269 -4.59 13.41 -12.58
N GLU A 270 -4.00 13.73 -13.72
CA GLU A 270 -4.22 12.98 -14.97
C GLU A 270 -3.67 11.55 -14.87
N ASP A 271 -2.47 11.40 -14.30
CA ASP A 271 -1.86 10.08 -14.03
C ASP A 271 -2.70 9.24 -13.06
N PHE A 272 -3.27 9.84 -12.01
CA PHE A 272 -4.12 9.14 -11.04
C PHE A 272 -5.36 8.52 -11.67
N LYS A 273 -5.93 9.16 -12.68
CA LYS A 273 -7.12 8.68 -13.38
C LYS A 273 -6.77 7.63 -14.42
N ARG A 274 -5.63 7.79 -15.07
CA ARG A 274 -5.22 6.98 -16.22
C ARG A 274 -4.50 5.68 -15.83
N LEU A 275 -3.50 5.78 -14.95
CA LEU A 275 -2.58 4.67 -14.65
C LEU A 275 -3.23 3.45 -13.96
N PRO A 276 -4.19 3.58 -13.02
CA PRO A 276 -4.85 2.40 -12.44
C PRO A 276 -5.56 1.54 -13.50
N ILE A 277 -6.13 2.18 -14.53
CA ILE A 277 -6.81 1.51 -15.64
C ILE A 277 -5.78 0.85 -16.57
N GLU A 278 -4.73 1.59 -16.96
CA GLU A 278 -3.67 1.06 -17.82
C GLU A 278 -2.97 -0.15 -17.18
N TYR A 279 -2.61 -0.07 -15.90
CA TYR A 279 -1.97 -1.16 -15.17
C TYR A 279 -2.88 -2.38 -15.08
N ALA A 280 -4.16 -2.19 -14.76
CA ALA A 280 -5.12 -3.30 -14.70
C ALA A 280 -5.27 -4.00 -16.05
N ASN A 281 -5.43 -3.23 -17.13
CA ASN A 281 -5.54 -3.75 -18.49
C ASN A 281 -4.29 -4.53 -18.89
N TYR A 282 -3.10 -4.00 -18.61
CA TYR A 282 -1.84 -4.68 -18.90
C TYR A 282 -1.69 -5.98 -18.11
N ILE A 283 -1.99 -5.95 -16.80
CA ILE A 283 -1.90 -7.11 -15.91
C ILE A 283 -2.85 -8.21 -16.38
N GLU A 284 -4.10 -7.87 -16.70
CA GLU A 284 -5.08 -8.85 -17.16
C GLU A 284 -4.67 -9.49 -18.49
N ALA A 285 -4.26 -8.66 -19.47
CA ALA A 285 -3.86 -9.15 -20.79
C ALA A 285 -2.60 -10.04 -20.72
N THR A 286 -1.61 -9.64 -19.93
CA THR A 286 -0.34 -10.36 -19.81
C THR A 286 -0.47 -11.62 -18.96
N SER A 287 -1.34 -11.63 -17.95
CA SER A 287 -1.59 -12.82 -17.12
C SER A 287 -2.20 -13.96 -17.92
N LYS A 288 -3.09 -13.63 -18.89
CA LYS A 288 -3.63 -14.61 -19.86
C LYS A 288 -2.52 -15.30 -20.64
N LEU A 289 -1.50 -14.55 -21.09
CA LEU A 289 -0.34 -15.10 -21.79
C LEU A 289 0.51 -16.00 -20.88
N GLY A 290 0.77 -15.59 -19.64
CA GLY A 290 1.49 -16.40 -18.66
C GLY A 290 0.78 -17.73 -18.37
N LYS A 291 -0.55 -17.69 -18.17
CA LYS A 291 -1.38 -18.88 -17.96
C LYS A 291 -1.28 -19.85 -19.14
N GLN A 292 -1.30 -19.34 -20.38
CA GLN A 292 -1.12 -20.17 -21.57
C GLN A 292 0.26 -20.84 -21.63
N LYS A 293 1.33 -20.13 -21.24
CA LYS A 293 2.69 -20.71 -21.16
C LYS A 293 2.76 -21.87 -20.16
N PHE A 294 2.14 -21.74 -18.99
CA PHE A 294 2.08 -22.83 -18.00
C PHE A 294 1.27 -24.01 -18.50
N ASN A 295 0.08 -23.78 -19.05
CA ASN A 295 -0.76 -24.85 -19.59
C ASN A 295 -0.02 -25.64 -20.68
N LYS A 296 0.70 -24.95 -21.58
CA LYS A 296 1.53 -25.61 -22.59
C LYS A 296 2.61 -26.51 -21.98
N LYS A 297 3.32 -26.05 -20.94
CA LYS A 297 4.33 -26.88 -20.26
C LYS A 297 3.72 -28.09 -19.58
N MET A 298 2.53 -27.93 -18.99
CA MET A 298 1.78 -29.04 -18.40
C MET A 298 1.41 -30.07 -19.47
N ASP A 299 0.87 -29.61 -20.61
CA ASP A 299 0.55 -30.46 -21.76
C ASP A 299 1.81 -31.18 -22.28
N ASP A 300 2.93 -30.46 -22.46
CA ASP A 300 4.20 -31.03 -22.91
C ASP A 300 4.72 -32.10 -21.94
N THR A 301 4.59 -31.87 -20.63
CA THR A 301 5.00 -32.80 -19.56
C THR A 301 4.18 -34.09 -19.62
N ILE A 302 2.85 -33.97 -19.73
CA ILE A 302 1.98 -35.16 -19.74
C ILE A 302 2.04 -35.90 -21.08
N ASN A 303 2.24 -35.19 -22.19
CA ASN A 303 2.50 -35.79 -23.50
C ASN A 303 3.83 -36.57 -23.50
N ALA A 304 4.86 -36.06 -22.84
CA ALA A 304 6.12 -36.77 -22.67
C ALA A 304 5.95 -38.04 -21.82
N ALA A 305 5.16 -37.98 -20.74
CA ALA A 305 4.81 -39.15 -19.95
C ALA A 305 4.02 -40.20 -20.76
N LYS A 306 3.09 -39.75 -21.62
CA LYS A 306 2.33 -40.61 -22.54
C LYS A 306 3.22 -41.31 -23.55
N LYS A 307 4.20 -40.61 -24.14
CA LYS A 307 5.20 -41.21 -25.04
C LYS A 307 6.02 -42.31 -24.36
N GLN A 308 6.19 -42.24 -23.04
CA GLN A 308 6.85 -43.27 -22.24
C GLN A 308 5.89 -44.37 -21.74
N ALA A 309 4.64 -44.39 -22.22
CA ALA A 309 3.59 -45.32 -21.80
C ALA A 309 3.36 -45.33 -20.27
N LEU A 310 3.46 -44.15 -19.65
CA LEU A 310 3.19 -43.93 -18.22
C LEU A 310 1.75 -43.45 -17.95
N VAL A 311 1.04 -43.03 -18.99
CA VAL A 311 -0.35 -42.56 -18.96
C VAL A 311 -1.02 -42.96 -20.27
N GLY A 312 -2.28 -43.42 -20.21
CA GLY A 312 -3.04 -43.87 -21.38
C GLY A 312 -3.81 -42.74 -22.06
N ILE A 313 -4.77 -42.17 -21.35
CA ILE A 313 -5.61 -41.05 -21.81
C ILE A 313 -5.21 -39.81 -21.03
N ILE A 314 -5.00 -38.71 -21.74
CA ILE A 314 -4.77 -37.39 -21.13
C ILE A 314 -6.13 -36.79 -20.82
N SER A 315 -6.36 -36.43 -19.56
CA SER A 315 -7.57 -35.78 -19.10
C SER A 315 -7.42 -34.25 -19.18
N PRO A 316 -8.49 -33.50 -19.49
CA PRO A 316 -8.51 -32.06 -19.26
C PRO A 316 -8.51 -31.71 -17.76
N ASP A 317 -8.87 -32.65 -16.88
CA ASP A 317 -8.79 -32.49 -15.43
C ASP A 317 -7.38 -32.84 -14.92
N GLU A 318 -6.77 -31.90 -14.20
CA GLU A 318 -5.40 -31.98 -13.72
C GLU A 318 -5.22 -33.05 -12.65
N ASN A 319 -6.21 -33.22 -11.77
CA ASN A 319 -6.18 -34.22 -10.71
C ASN A 319 -6.21 -35.63 -11.30
N THR A 320 -7.04 -35.85 -12.32
CA THR A 320 -7.09 -37.12 -13.06
C THR A 320 -5.72 -37.48 -13.66
N ASN A 321 -4.98 -36.51 -14.22
CA ASN A 321 -3.63 -36.76 -14.76
C ASN A 321 -2.63 -37.16 -13.66
N LEU A 322 -2.70 -36.51 -12.49
CA LEU A 322 -1.88 -36.85 -11.32
C LEU A 322 -2.20 -38.25 -10.78
N GLU A 323 -3.49 -38.57 -10.65
CA GLU A 323 -3.97 -39.87 -10.20
C GLU A 323 -3.53 -40.99 -11.15
N ASN A 324 -3.57 -40.75 -12.47
CA ASN A 324 -3.13 -41.74 -13.46
C ASN A 324 -1.62 -42.02 -13.37
N LEU A 325 -0.79 -40.99 -13.14
CA LEU A 325 0.66 -41.16 -12.92
C LEU A 325 0.93 -41.94 -11.62
N GLU A 326 0.21 -41.61 -10.55
CA GLU A 326 0.34 -42.29 -9.25
C GLU A 326 -0.13 -43.75 -9.33
N LYS A 327 -1.22 -44.02 -10.06
CA LYS A 327 -1.71 -45.37 -10.32
C LYS A 327 -0.67 -46.19 -11.06
N THR A 328 -0.09 -45.65 -12.12
CA THR A 328 0.97 -46.32 -12.89
C THR A 328 2.19 -46.61 -12.03
N ARG A 329 2.60 -45.63 -11.18
CA ARG A 329 3.70 -45.80 -10.23
C ARG A 329 3.45 -46.99 -9.30
N LYS A 330 2.26 -47.07 -8.69
CA LYS A 330 1.88 -48.17 -7.78
C LYS A 330 1.88 -49.52 -8.50
N GLN A 331 1.28 -49.60 -9.68
CA GLN A 331 1.27 -50.82 -10.49
C GLN A 331 2.68 -51.32 -10.83
N CYS A 332 3.59 -50.42 -11.22
CA CYS A 332 4.98 -50.78 -11.52
C CYS A 332 5.74 -51.24 -10.26
N LEU A 333 5.44 -50.68 -9.09
CA LEU A 333 6.05 -51.13 -7.83
C LEU A 333 5.55 -52.51 -7.40
N ASP A 334 4.26 -52.80 -7.62
CA ASP A 334 3.69 -54.11 -7.31
C ASP A 334 4.18 -55.18 -8.29
N GLU A 335 4.30 -54.85 -9.58
CA GLU A 335 4.96 -55.69 -10.59
C GLU A 335 6.42 -55.98 -10.21
N ALA A 336 7.17 -54.96 -9.79
CA ALA A 336 8.56 -55.13 -9.35
C ALA A 336 8.69 -56.10 -8.16
N LYS A 337 7.76 -56.05 -7.20
CA LYS A 337 7.73 -56.99 -6.06
C LYS A 337 7.45 -58.42 -6.52
N LEU A 338 6.50 -58.61 -7.43
CA LEU A 338 6.16 -59.92 -7.96
C LEU A 338 7.34 -60.54 -8.74
N LEU A 339 7.96 -59.77 -9.64
CA LEU A 339 9.11 -60.23 -10.43
C LEU A 339 10.30 -60.58 -9.53
N GLN A 340 10.53 -59.82 -8.46
CA GLN A 340 11.55 -60.11 -7.45
C GLN A 340 11.29 -61.47 -6.76
N GLN A 341 10.04 -61.76 -6.41
CA GLN A 341 9.65 -63.04 -5.78
C GLN A 341 9.82 -64.23 -6.74
N MET A 342 9.65 -63.99 -8.04
CA MET A 342 9.85 -64.98 -9.10
C MET A 342 11.32 -65.17 -9.50
N GLY A 343 12.25 -64.42 -8.90
CA GLY A 343 13.68 -64.48 -9.22
C GLY A 343 14.10 -63.68 -10.46
N ASP A 344 13.19 -62.93 -11.10
CA ASP A 344 13.51 -62.03 -12.21
C ASP A 344 13.97 -60.66 -11.71
N ALA A 345 15.24 -60.61 -11.29
CA ALA A 345 15.85 -59.37 -10.81
C ALA A 345 15.91 -58.27 -11.88
N TYR A 346 16.07 -58.64 -13.16
CA TYR A 346 16.17 -57.69 -14.27
C TYR A 346 14.81 -57.03 -14.57
N GLY A 347 13.75 -57.82 -14.66
CA GLY A 347 12.39 -57.32 -14.83
C GLY A 347 11.95 -56.46 -13.65
N ALA A 348 12.26 -56.89 -12.42
CA ALA A 348 11.97 -56.11 -11.21
C ALA A 348 12.62 -54.72 -11.25
N GLU A 349 13.88 -54.63 -11.68
CA GLU A 349 14.59 -53.36 -11.78
C GLU A 349 14.00 -52.45 -12.89
N LYS A 350 13.65 -53.02 -14.05
CA LYS A 350 13.00 -52.27 -15.13
C LYS A 350 11.66 -51.69 -14.69
N ALA A 351 10.87 -52.44 -13.92
CA ALA A 351 9.61 -51.97 -13.35
C ALA A 351 9.83 -50.85 -12.31
N ARG A 352 10.86 -50.94 -11.46
CA ARG A 352 11.25 -49.85 -10.54
C ARG A 352 11.64 -48.58 -11.29
N GLN A 353 12.43 -48.68 -12.36
CA GLN A 353 12.80 -47.52 -13.19
C GLN A 353 11.58 -46.86 -13.82
N LYS A 354 10.59 -47.65 -14.26
CA LYS A 354 9.32 -47.12 -14.78
C LYS A 354 8.51 -46.41 -13.70
N ALA A 355 8.45 -46.97 -12.48
CA ALA A 355 7.82 -46.32 -11.34
C ALA A 355 8.50 -44.99 -10.97
N GLN A 356 9.83 -44.95 -10.98
CA GLN A 356 10.60 -43.75 -10.69
C GLN A 356 10.32 -42.63 -11.71
N LYS A 357 10.28 -42.97 -13.01
CA LYS A 357 9.90 -42.00 -14.06
C LYS A 357 8.47 -41.47 -13.88
N ALA A 358 7.52 -42.33 -13.53
CA ALA A 358 6.15 -41.90 -13.24
C ALA A 358 6.09 -40.92 -12.06
N TYR A 359 6.88 -41.17 -11.01
CA TYR A 359 7.03 -40.26 -9.87
C TYR A 359 7.63 -38.91 -10.27
N GLU A 360 8.69 -38.91 -11.08
CA GLU A 360 9.34 -37.68 -11.56
C GLU A 360 8.39 -36.82 -12.39
N TYR A 361 7.66 -37.42 -13.33
CA TYR A 361 6.64 -36.71 -14.12
C TYR A 361 5.51 -36.16 -13.25
N LYS A 362 5.04 -36.94 -12.27
CA LYS A 362 4.02 -36.49 -11.31
C LYS A 362 4.51 -35.26 -10.56
N LYS A 363 5.72 -35.32 -9.99
CA LYS A 363 6.32 -34.21 -9.25
C LYS A 363 6.50 -32.96 -10.12
N GLN A 364 6.95 -33.12 -11.37
CA GLN A 364 7.07 -32.01 -12.32
C GLN A 364 5.70 -31.38 -12.64
N TYR A 365 4.66 -32.20 -12.83
CA TYR A 365 3.32 -31.71 -13.12
C TYR A 365 2.68 -31.00 -11.92
N GLU A 366 2.83 -31.54 -10.70
CA GLU A 366 2.40 -30.89 -9.44
C GLU A 366 3.08 -29.53 -9.23
N ASP A 367 4.39 -29.47 -9.48
CA ASP A 367 5.17 -28.23 -9.40
C ASP A 367 4.65 -27.17 -10.39
N LEU A 368 4.32 -27.57 -11.63
CA LEU A 368 3.73 -26.66 -12.62
C LEU A 368 2.34 -26.14 -12.20
N ILE A 369 1.49 -26.98 -11.61
CA ILE A 369 0.18 -26.57 -11.08
C ILE A 369 0.37 -25.51 -9.98
N GLN A 370 1.25 -25.78 -9.02
CA GLN A 370 1.53 -24.86 -7.91
C GLN A 370 2.09 -23.53 -8.42
N LYS A 371 3.07 -23.57 -9.31
CA LYS A 371 3.65 -22.37 -9.94
C LYS A 371 2.62 -21.54 -10.69
N ARG A 372 1.75 -22.19 -11.48
CA ARG A 372 0.67 -21.48 -12.18
C ARG A 372 -0.31 -20.83 -11.20
N GLY A 373 -0.68 -21.51 -10.12
CA GLY A 373 -1.52 -20.95 -9.06
C GLY A 373 -0.88 -19.72 -8.40
N ASN A 374 0.40 -19.82 -8.03
CA ASN A 374 1.16 -18.71 -7.46
C ASN A 374 1.31 -17.54 -8.43
N TYR A 375 1.53 -17.83 -9.72
CA TYR A 375 1.60 -16.81 -10.76
C TYR A 375 0.29 -16.00 -10.85
N ILE A 376 -0.85 -16.66 -10.89
CA ILE A 376 -2.16 -15.99 -10.98
C ILE A 376 -2.41 -15.14 -9.73
N LYS A 377 -2.15 -15.71 -8.55
CA LYS A 377 -2.32 -15.03 -7.25
C LYS A 377 -1.46 -13.76 -7.12
N ASN A 378 -0.28 -13.74 -7.74
CA ASN A 378 0.62 -12.59 -7.72
C ASN A 378 0.44 -11.62 -8.91
N THR A 379 -0.52 -11.89 -9.82
CA THR A 379 -0.79 -11.05 -11.00
C THR A 379 -2.24 -10.59 -11.06
N ALA A 380 -3.09 -11.23 -11.85
CA ALA A 380 -4.49 -10.84 -12.05
C ALA A 380 -5.31 -10.92 -10.76
N ASP A 381 -5.01 -11.88 -9.89
CA ASP A 381 -5.68 -12.06 -8.60
C ASP A 381 -4.92 -11.45 -7.42
N ASN A 382 -4.01 -10.53 -7.69
CA ASN A 382 -3.26 -9.85 -6.65
C ASN A 382 -4.17 -8.91 -5.85
N GLU A 383 -4.55 -9.34 -4.65
CA GLU A 383 -5.42 -8.58 -3.75
C GLU A 383 -4.82 -7.25 -3.29
N ALA A 384 -3.49 -7.16 -3.20
CA ALA A 384 -2.80 -5.92 -2.86
C ALA A 384 -2.96 -4.88 -3.98
N PHE A 385 -2.79 -5.30 -5.23
CA PHE A 385 -3.04 -4.46 -6.40
C PHE A 385 -4.51 -4.02 -6.49
N LYS A 386 -5.45 -4.96 -6.34
CA LYS A 386 -6.89 -4.66 -6.38
C LYS A 386 -7.28 -3.60 -5.34
N LEU A 387 -6.72 -3.69 -4.13
CA LEU A 387 -6.95 -2.73 -3.06
C LEU A 387 -6.34 -1.36 -3.38
N ALA A 388 -5.08 -1.31 -3.82
CA ALA A 388 -4.43 -0.06 -4.20
C ALA A 388 -5.18 0.64 -5.35
N LYS A 389 -5.59 -0.13 -6.38
CA LYS A 389 -6.44 0.36 -7.47
C LYS A 389 -7.77 0.91 -6.96
N LYS A 390 -8.49 0.15 -6.12
CA LYS A 390 -9.76 0.60 -5.55
C LYS A 390 -9.62 1.93 -4.81
N SER A 391 -8.56 2.07 -4.00
CA SER A 391 -8.30 3.32 -3.27
C SER A 391 -8.11 4.52 -4.21
N MET A 392 -7.60 4.30 -5.43
CA MET A 392 -7.43 5.32 -6.46
C MET A 392 -8.71 5.62 -7.25
N GLU A 393 -9.64 4.66 -7.35
CA GLU A 393 -10.92 4.81 -8.04
C GLU A 393 -12.01 5.48 -7.18
N GLU A 394 -11.80 5.57 -5.86
CA GLU A 394 -12.69 6.30 -4.96
C GLU A 394 -12.70 7.80 -5.31
N LEU A 395 -13.86 8.28 -5.78
CA LEU A 395 -14.06 9.66 -6.24
C LEU A 395 -14.17 10.66 -5.08
N MET A 396 -14.76 10.24 -3.95
CA MET A 396 -14.92 11.05 -2.75
C MET A 396 -14.08 10.43 -1.63
N ILE A 397 -13.18 11.23 -1.07
CA ILE A 397 -12.18 10.80 -0.09
C ILE A 397 -12.26 11.67 1.17
N ASP A 398 -12.05 11.07 2.33
CA ASP A 398 -11.93 11.80 3.60
C ASP A 398 -10.60 12.59 3.60
N VAL A 399 -10.66 13.84 4.08
CA VAL A 399 -9.54 14.78 4.08
C VAL A 399 -9.11 15.10 5.50
N ARG A 400 -7.81 15.18 5.70
CA ARG A 400 -7.20 15.65 6.95
C ARG A 400 -6.53 17.00 6.74
N ILE A 401 -6.90 17.98 7.54
CA ILE A 401 -6.21 19.26 7.65
C ILE A 401 -5.58 19.43 9.03
N PRO A 402 -4.52 20.26 9.16
CA PRO A 402 -3.97 20.68 10.45
C PRO A 402 -5.01 21.31 11.37
N ASN A 403 -4.89 21.10 12.67
CA ASN A 403 -5.62 21.92 13.64
C ASN A 403 -5.15 23.38 13.50
N GLY A 404 -6.08 24.33 13.46
CA GLY A 404 -5.71 25.73 13.27
C GLY A 404 -6.90 26.63 12.98
N LYS A 405 -6.61 27.89 12.70
CA LYS A 405 -7.59 28.87 12.27
C LYS A 405 -7.74 28.86 10.76
N TYR A 406 -8.97 28.87 10.29
CA TYR A 406 -9.33 28.85 8.88
C TYR A 406 -10.49 29.79 8.60
N ILE A 407 -10.51 30.29 7.38
CA ILE A 407 -11.70 30.83 6.74
C ILE A 407 -12.31 29.71 5.90
N ILE A 408 -13.64 29.55 5.97
CA ILE A 408 -14.38 28.60 5.12
C ILE A 408 -15.00 29.43 3.99
N GLN A 409 -14.32 29.47 2.84
CA GLN A 409 -14.69 30.30 1.70
C GLN A 409 -15.66 29.56 0.78
N SER A 410 -16.70 30.24 0.30
CA SER A 410 -17.63 29.66 -0.66
C SER A 410 -17.00 29.59 -2.05
N VAL A 411 -17.10 28.43 -2.71
CA VAL A 411 -16.67 28.29 -4.11
C VAL A 411 -17.62 29.02 -5.07
N GLN A 412 -18.89 29.15 -4.69
CA GLN A 412 -19.89 29.79 -5.53
C GLN A 412 -19.68 31.31 -5.65
N ASN A 413 -19.13 31.94 -4.61
CA ASN A 413 -18.71 33.33 -4.63
C ASN A 413 -17.47 33.48 -3.74
N SER A 414 -16.29 33.65 -4.35
CA SER A 414 -15.02 33.76 -3.61
C SER A 414 -14.93 35.00 -2.72
N ASN A 415 -15.84 35.97 -2.85
CA ASN A 415 -15.89 37.12 -1.92
C ASN A 415 -16.69 36.82 -0.64
N MET A 416 -17.40 35.68 -0.60
CA MET A 416 -18.23 35.26 0.52
C MET A 416 -17.58 34.13 1.30
N VAL A 417 -17.74 34.19 2.61
CA VAL A 417 -17.22 33.22 3.56
C VAL A 417 -18.35 32.76 4.47
N VAL A 418 -18.24 31.56 5.03
CA VAL A 418 -19.10 31.17 6.15
C VAL A 418 -18.74 32.06 7.34
N GLY A 419 -19.76 32.54 8.05
CA GLY A 419 -19.60 33.38 9.21
C GLY A 419 -20.77 33.26 10.16
N MET A 420 -20.63 33.88 11.31
CA MET A 420 -21.62 33.88 12.38
C MET A 420 -22.26 35.27 12.52
N SER A 421 -23.59 35.31 12.56
CA SER A 421 -24.39 36.49 12.87
C SER A 421 -25.37 36.15 13.99
N GLY A 422 -25.11 36.68 15.20
CA GLY A 422 -25.74 36.17 16.42
C GLY A 422 -25.35 34.71 16.65
N ASN A 423 -26.33 33.80 16.75
CA ASN A 423 -26.08 32.36 16.79
C ASN A 423 -26.25 31.70 15.40
N ASN A 424 -26.67 32.43 14.37
CA ASN A 424 -26.91 31.83 13.05
C ASN A 424 -25.61 31.71 12.27
N ILE A 425 -25.42 30.59 11.55
CA ILE A 425 -24.32 30.46 10.59
C ILE A 425 -24.85 30.78 9.19
N GLN A 426 -24.21 31.74 8.53
CA GLN A 426 -24.65 32.29 7.24
C GLN A 426 -23.45 32.71 6.39
N LEU A 427 -23.69 33.04 5.12
CA LEU A 427 -22.69 33.71 4.30
C LEU A 427 -22.47 35.15 4.79
N GLU A 428 -21.21 35.53 4.89
CA GLU A 428 -20.74 36.85 5.28
C GLU A 428 -19.70 37.34 4.28
N GLU A 429 -19.53 38.66 4.22
CA GLU A 429 -18.38 39.26 3.55
C GLU A 429 -17.12 39.02 4.39
N ASN A 430 -15.99 38.75 3.73
CA ASN A 430 -14.72 38.62 4.43
C ASN A 430 -14.23 40.01 4.91
N ASN A 431 -14.64 40.39 6.11
CA ASN A 431 -14.28 41.63 6.78
C ASN A 431 -13.09 41.49 7.75
N GLY A 432 -12.45 40.32 7.80
CA GLY A 432 -11.30 40.02 8.67
C GLY A 432 -11.61 39.93 10.17
N GLN A 433 -12.88 40.01 10.57
CA GLN A 433 -13.33 39.94 11.98
C GLN A 433 -13.23 38.51 12.54
N LEU A 434 -13.47 38.33 13.83
CA LEU A 434 -13.42 36.99 14.45
C LEU A 434 -14.61 36.11 14.05
N ASN A 435 -15.75 36.70 13.69
CA ASN A 435 -16.98 35.97 13.40
C ASN A 435 -16.97 35.21 12.06
N ASN A 436 -15.92 35.34 11.23
CA ASN A 436 -15.71 34.55 10.02
C ASN A 436 -14.37 33.75 10.06
N LYS A 437 -13.78 33.59 11.25
CA LYS A 437 -12.56 32.80 11.48
C LYS A 437 -12.87 31.63 12.41
N PHE A 438 -12.70 30.42 11.90
CA PHE A 438 -13.00 29.20 12.63
C PHE A 438 -11.73 28.47 13.04
N PHE A 439 -11.65 28.07 14.31
CA PHE A 439 -10.77 27.02 14.75
C PHE A 439 -11.35 25.67 14.32
N ILE A 440 -10.64 24.98 13.44
CA ILE A 440 -10.98 23.62 13.02
C ILE A 440 -10.11 22.66 13.84
N ILE A 441 -10.74 21.89 14.71
CA ILE A 441 -10.07 21.05 15.70
C ILE A 441 -10.43 19.59 15.45
N TYR A 442 -9.43 18.77 15.15
CA TYR A 442 -9.63 17.36 14.89
C TYR A 442 -9.90 16.56 16.18
N ASP A 443 -11.05 15.88 16.25
CA ASP A 443 -11.36 14.86 17.23
C ASP A 443 -10.96 13.48 16.71
N GLN A 444 -9.93 12.93 17.36
CA GLN A 444 -9.38 11.65 17.00
C GLN A 444 -10.26 10.45 17.34
N ALA A 445 -11.05 10.53 18.42
CA ALA A 445 -11.90 9.40 18.81
C ALA A 445 -13.03 9.15 17.79
N ARG A 446 -13.45 10.21 17.08
CA ARG A 446 -14.59 10.17 16.14
C ARG A 446 -14.19 10.29 14.67
N ASN A 447 -12.91 10.43 14.37
CA ASN A 447 -12.40 10.71 13.01
C ASN A 447 -13.16 11.87 12.32
N SER A 448 -13.23 13.01 13.00
CA SER A 448 -14.01 14.19 12.58
C SER A 448 -13.42 15.46 13.17
N TYR A 449 -14.04 16.60 12.85
CA TYR A 449 -13.65 17.93 13.29
C TYR A 449 -14.77 18.61 14.06
N VAL A 450 -14.40 19.36 15.09
CA VAL A 450 -15.24 20.40 15.66
C VAL A 450 -14.84 21.72 15.01
N ILE A 451 -15.82 22.50 14.57
CA ILE A 451 -15.62 23.78 13.89
C ILE A 451 -16.08 24.87 14.84
N GLU A 452 -15.13 25.55 15.46
CA GLU A 452 -15.38 26.52 16.53
C GLU A 452 -15.07 27.95 16.09
N THR A 453 -15.82 28.93 16.57
CA THR A 453 -15.51 30.35 16.43
C THR A 453 -15.38 31.00 17.82
N SER A 454 -14.52 32.01 17.92
CA SER A 454 -14.43 32.84 19.12
C SER A 454 -15.48 33.94 19.05
N VAL A 455 -16.17 34.20 20.17
CA VAL A 455 -17.08 35.35 20.30
C VAL A 455 -16.35 36.46 21.04
N GLU A 456 -16.47 37.68 20.53
CA GLU A 456 -15.80 38.89 21.06
C GLU A 456 -16.49 39.43 22.34
N THR A 457 -17.10 38.57 23.15
CA THR A 457 -17.97 38.97 24.28
C THR A 457 -17.26 39.00 25.63
N GLY A 458 -15.93 38.86 25.68
CA GLY A 458 -15.14 38.94 26.92
C GLY A 458 -15.26 37.72 27.84
N LEU A 459 -16.05 36.71 27.45
CA LEU A 459 -16.06 35.37 28.06
C LEU A 459 -15.30 34.41 27.15
N SER A 460 -14.44 33.58 27.71
CA SER A 460 -13.59 32.60 27.04
C SER A 460 -14.37 31.40 26.46
N SER A 461 -15.54 31.66 25.88
CA SER A 461 -16.47 30.64 25.39
C SER A 461 -16.31 30.50 23.88
N TYR A 462 -15.91 29.31 23.44
CA TYR A 462 -15.92 28.94 22.02
C TYR A 462 -17.32 28.47 21.62
N MET A 463 -17.77 28.90 20.44
CA MET A 463 -19.04 28.45 19.86
C MET A 463 -18.76 27.47 18.73
N ALA A 464 -19.35 26.28 18.77
CA ALA A 464 -19.21 25.24 17.76
C ALA A 464 -20.39 25.25 16.78
N ALA A 465 -20.11 25.00 15.49
CA ALA A 465 -21.12 24.81 14.46
C ALA A 465 -21.89 23.49 14.70
N ASN A 466 -23.21 23.61 14.81
CA ASN A 466 -24.14 22.56 15.19
C ASN A 466 -25.33 22.50 14.24
N ILE A 467 -26.03 21.35 14.20
CA ILE A 467 -27.31 21.19 13.50
C ILE A 467 -28.46 20.98 14.48
N ASP A 468 -29.67 21.35 14.05
CA ASP A 468 -30.86 21.22 14.88
C ASP A 468 -31.30 19.76 14.99
N TYR A 469 -31.08 19.18 16.18
CA TYR A 469 -31.45 17.80 16.47
C TYR A 469 -32.93 17.49 16.21
N SER A 470 -33.83 18.45 16.50
CA SER A 470 -35.27 18.25 16.31
C SER A 470 -35.66 18.05 14.84
N ASN A 471 -34.78 18.45 13.92
CA ASN A 471 -34.98 18.36 12.48
C ASN A 471 -33.91 17.48 11.79
N VAL A 472 -33.12 16.72 12.53
CA VAL A 472 -31.95 15.97 12.04
C VAL A 472 -32.23 15.06 10.84
N ASN A 473 -33.43 14.49 10.75
CA ASN A 473 -33.85 13.59 9.68
C ASN A 473 -34.39 14.31 8.43
N LYS A 474 -34.48 15.64 8.43
CA LYS A 474 -34.97 16.44 7.30
C LYS A 474 -33.81 16.94 6.46
N SER A 475 -34.07 17.30 5.20
CA SER A 475 -33.12 18.09 4.41
C SER A 475 -33.33 19.58 4.72
N GLY A 476 -32.24 20.35 4.69
CA GLY A 476 -32.26 21.78 4.96
C GLY A 476 -32.26 22.11 6.45
N VAL A 477 -31.63 21.27 7.27
CA VAL A 477 -31.48 21.53 8.71
C VAL A 477 -30.60 22.75 8.91
N ASN A 478 -31.06 23.71 9.73
CA ASN A 478 -30.29 24.92 10.00
C ASN A 478 -28.96 24.61 10.68
N VAL A 479 -27.90 25.32 10.30
CA VAL A 479 -26.61 25.31 11.00
C VAL A 479 -26.52 26.54 11.89
N TYR A 480 -26.25 26.34 13.17
CA TYR A 480 -26.16 27.43 14.14
C TYR A 480 -25.04 27.15 15.14
N ALA A 481 -24.55 28.21 15.76
CA ALA A 481 -23.48 28.16 16.73
C ALA A 481 -24.04 27.93 18.14
N ILE A 482 -23.45 27.00 18.89
CA ILE A 482 -23.73 26.79 20.32
C ILE A 482 -22.44 26.72 21.13
N LEU A 483 -22.50 26.84 22.45
CA LEU A 483 -21.33 26.67 23.31
C LEU A 483 -20.68 25.29 23.05
N SER A 484 -19.39 25.27 22.74
CA SER A 484 -18.65 24.02 22.44
C SER A 484 -18.66 23.03 23.61
N THR A 485 -18.71 23.54 24.84
CA THR A 485 -18.77 22.74 26.08
C THR A 485 -20.16 22.20 26.41
N SER A 486 -21.18 22.44 25.56
CA SER A 486 -22.53 21.96 25.84
C SER A 486 -22.56 20.42 25.82
N SER A 487 -22.84 19.77 26.96
CA SER A 487 -23.02 18.31 26.98
C SER A 487 -24.32 17.94 26.26
N HIS A 488 -24.23 17.61 24.98
CA HIS A 488 -25.36 17.09 24.22
C HIS A 488 -25.45 15.58 24.43
N GLU A 489 -26.67 15.06 24.58
CA GLU A 489 -26.95 13.61 24.49
C GLU A 489 -26.49 13.04 23.14
N HIS A 490 -26.40 13.91 22.12
CA HIS A 490 -26.00 13.61 20.75
C HIS A 490 -24.68 14.32 20.40
N PRO A 491 -23.53 13.80 20.84
CA PRO A 491 -22.24 14.47 20.64
C PRO A 491 -21.92 14.67 19.15
N ASN A 492 -22.33 13.76 18.28
CA ASN A 492 -22.03 13.78 16.84
C ASN A 492 -22.59 15.01 16.10
N LEU A 493 -23.57 15.73 16.67
CA LEU A 493 -24.12 16.94 16.07
C LEU A 493 -23.07 18.05 15.86
N LEU A 494 -22.05 18.09 16.72
CA LEU A 494 -20.93 19.04 16.66
C LEU A 494 -19.79 18.60 15.74
N HIS A 495 -19.86 17.39 15.21
CA HIS A 495 -18.74 16.75 14.53
C HIS A 495 -18.96 16.69 13.02
N TRP A 496 -17.92 17.09 12.29
CA TRP A 496 -17.94 17.25 10.84
C TRP A 496 -16.78 16.47 10.21
N LYS A 497 -17.07 15.64 9.21
CA LYS A 497 -16.07 15.05 8.33
C LYS A 497 -15.77 15.99 7.17
N LEU A 498 -14.49 16.15 6.85
CA LEU A 498 -14.09 16.82 5.64
C LEU A 498 -13.96 15.77 4.54
N LYS A 499 -14.64 16.00 3.42
CA LYS A 499 -14.53 15.16 2.22
C LYS A 499 -14.11 16.01 1.04
N ARG A 500 -13.47 15.44 0.03
CA ARG A 500 -13.24 16.11 -1.25
C ARG A 500 -13.39 15.15 -2.40
N GLU A 501 -13.67 15.73 -3.57
CA GLU A 501 -13.50 15.04 -4.84
C GLU A 501 -12.00 14.82 -5.10
N ARG A 502 -11.61 13.64 -5.57
CA ARG A 502 -10.21 13.33 -5.91
C ARG A 502 -9.68 14.31 -6.97
N GLY A 503 -8.53 14.91 -6.71
CA GLY A 503 -7.91 15.95 -7.54
C GLY A 503 -8.57 17.33 -7.45
N SER A 504 -9.47 17.54 -6.48
CA SER A 504 -10.04 18.85 -6.17
C SER A 504 -9.42 19.40 -4.89
N LYS A 505 -9.18 20.72 -4.85
CA LYS A 505 -8.84 21.44 -3.61
C LYS A 505 -10.06 21.77 -2.75
N PHE A 506 -11.26 21.64 -3.31
CA PHE A 506 -12.51 22.01 -2.63
C PHE A 506 -13.02 20.88 -1.76
N VAL A 507 -13.53 21.23 -0.58
CA VAL A 507 -14.03 20.32 0.42
C VAL A 507 -15.54 20.43 0.59
N TYR A 508 -16.11 19.35 1.11
CA TYR A 508 -17.47 19.22 1.62
C TYR A 508 -17.36 18.94 3.12
N LEU A 509 -18.23 19.54 3.92
CA LEU A 509 -18.27 19.36 5.36
C LEU A 509 -19.51 18.53 5.70
N GLU A 510 -19.34 17.24 5.93
CA GLU A 510 -20.42 16.29 6.24
C GLU A 510 -20.63 16.18 7.75
N ASN A 511 -21.85 16.42 8.23
CA ASN A 511 -22.17 16.25 9.65
C ASN A 511 -22.27 14.76 10.03
N LEU A 512 -21.68 14.37 11.16
CA LEU A 512 -21.67 12.96 11.61
C LEU A 512 -23.05 12.44 12.03
N GLU A 513 -23.96 13.29 12.50
CA GLU A 513 -25.25 12.83 13.01
C GLU A 513 -26.21 12.49 11.86
N ASN A 514 -26.30 13.33 10.83
CA ASN A 514 -27.27 13.14 9.74
C ASN A 514 -26.66 12.75 8.38
N GLY A 515 -25.33 12.73 8.25
CA GLY A 515 -24.63 12.40 7.00
C GLY A 515 -24.86 13.39 5.86
N GLN A 516 -25.43 14.56 6.13
CA GLN A 516 -25.64 15.63 5.15
C GLN A 516 -24.46 16.60 5.14
N VAL A 517 -24.27 17.30 4.02
CA VAL A 517 -23.17 18.25 3.86
C VAL A 517 -23.62 19.69 4.05
N LEU A 518 -22.69 20.54 4.47
CA LEU A 518 -22.87 21.99 4.50
C LEU A 518 -23.29 22.49 3.11
N ASP A 519 -24.34 23.29 3.07
CA ASP A 519 -24.98 23.77 1.84
C ASP A 519 -25.37 25.24 2.03
N VAL A 520 -25.01 26.08 1.06
CA VAL A 520 -25.50 27.44 0.96
C VAL A 520 -26.93 27.39 0.44
N SER A 521 -27.88 27.78 1.31
CA SER A 521 -29.31 27.65 1.05
C SER A 521 -29.72 28.30 -0.26
N ASN A 522 -30.51 27.57 -1.05
CA ASN A 522 -30.99 27.97 -2.38
C ASN A 522 -29.88 28.40 -3.35
N ALA A 523 -28.62 28.00 -3.11
CA ALA A 523 -27.47 28.49 -3.84
C ALA A 523 -27.43 30.03 -3.88
N GLY A 524 -27.77 30.71 -2.78
CA GLY A 524 -27.60 32.16 -2.69
C GLY A 524 -26.13 32.58 -2.72
N THR A 525 -25.84 33.79 -3.20
CA THR A 525 -24.47 34.33 -3.31
C THR A 525 -24.27 35.62 -2.52
N GLU A 526 -25.29 36.02 -1.76
CA GLU A 526 -25.36 37.29 -1.05
C GLU A 526 -25.08 37.11 0.44
N LYS A 527 -24.59 38.18 1.09
CA LYS A 527 -24.46 38.26 2.54
C LYS A 527 -25.80 37.98 3.23
N GLY A 528 -25.77 37.20 4.31
CA GLY A 528 -26.95 36.79 5.05
C GLY A 528 -27.64 35.55 4.48
N THR A 529 -27.17 35.00 3.35
CA THR A 529 -27.69 33.72 2.86
C THR A 529 -27.44 32.63 3.89
N ASN A 530 -28.49 31.94 4.31
CA ASN A 530 -28.41 30.96 5.38
C ASN A 530 -27.54 29.74 5.01
N ILE A 531 -26.83 29.19 5.99
CA ILE A 531 -26.13 27.91 5.84
C ILE A 531 -26.97 26.80 6.48
N ILE A 532 -27.18 25.74 5.70
CA ILE A 532 -27.97 24.57 6.10
C ILE A 532 -27.15 23.30 5.88
N THR A 533 -27.68 22.16 6.30
CA THR A 533 -27.24 20.86 5.79
C THR A 533 -28.19 20.33 4.73
N TRP A 534 -27.64 19.69 3.71
CA TRP A 534 -28.41 19.10 2.62
C TRP A 534 -27.74 17.81 2.13
N PRO A 535 -28.48 16.81 1.60
CA PRO A 535 -27.86 15.66 0.95
C PRO A 535 -26.83 16.07 -0.12
N LEU A 536 -25.71 15.34 -0.18
CA LEU A 536 -24.63 15.61 -1.12
C LEU A 536 -25.14 15.59 -2.57
N LYS A 537 -24.83 16.65 -3.33
CA LYS A 537 -25.11 16.80 -4.76
C LYS A 537 -23.81 16.68 -5.53
N GLN A 538 -23.75 15.80 -6.54
CA GLN A 538 -22.53 15.55 -7.33
C GLN A 538 -22.00 16.78 -8.11
N GLN A 539 -22.77 17.87 -8.24
CA GLN A 539 -22.36 19.08 -8.97
C GLN A 539 -22.78 20.39 -8.29
N GLY A 540 -23.15 20.35 -7.00
CA GLY A 540 -23.59 21.56 -6.27
C GLY A 540 -22.42 22.45 -5.88
N GLN A 541 -22.16 23.54 -6.62
CA GLN A 541 -21.14 24.54 -6.22
C GLN A 541 -21.46 25.15 -4.84
N ASN A 542 -22.74 25.19 -4.47
CA ASN A 542 -23.23 25.67 -3.18
C ASN A 542 -22.88 24.76 -1.99
N GLN A 543 -22.30 23.57 -2.23
CA GLN A 543 -21.84 22.63 -1.21
C GLN A 543 -20.30 22.52 -1.15
N ARG A 544 -19.59 23.30 -1.98
CA ARG A 544 -18.15 23.26 -2.13
C ARG A 544 -17.53 24.46 -1.45
N PHE A 545 -16.52 24.19 -0.64
CA PHE A 545 -15.82 25.22 0.14
C PHE A 545 -14.31 25.09 -0.02
N GLU A 546 -13.61 26.21 0.10
CA GLU A 546 -12.15 26.25 0.23
C GLU A 546 -11.79 26.60 1.67
N LEU A 547 -10.93 25.80 2.30
CA LEU A 547 -10.43 26.07 3.64
C LEU A 547 -9.13 26.86 3.53
N VAL A 548 -9.18 28.15 3.84
CA VAL A 548 -8.04 29.06 3.73
C VAL A 548 -7.40 29.21 5.11
N PRO A 549 -6.17 28.70 5.35
CA PRO A 549 -5.48 28.88 6.63
C PRO A 549 -5.26 30.36 6.94
N THR A 550 -5.39 30.74 8.21
CA THR A 550 -5.11 32.11 8.68
C THR A 550 -4.13 32.10 9.83
N ASN A 551 -3.23 33.09 9.85
CA ASN A 551 -2.25 33.29 10.92
C ASN A 551 -2.88 33.76 12.24
#